data_AF-A0A1A8LAS8-F1
#
_entry.id   AF-A0A1A8LAS8-F1
#
_cell.length_a   1.000
_cell.length_b   1.000
_cell.length_c   1.000
_cell.angle_alpha   90.00
_cell.angle_beta   90.00
_cell.angle_gamma   90.00
#
_symmetry.space_group_name_H-M   'P 1'
#
loop_
_entity.id
_entity.type
_entity.pdbx_description
1 polymer ?
#
loop_
_entity_poly.entity_id
_entity_poly.type
_entity_poly.pdbx_seq_one_letter_code
_entity_poly.pdbx_strand_id
1 'polypeptide(L)' 'LHSSFTYECCVVGAPDRIGPKALLFPATTLLSSYDLPFFQQLVDNMYCMGADIDSIASASGPGQMEINLRPDFGIGAAD' A
#
# COMPACT_ATOMS: atom_id res chain seq x y z
N LEU A 1 20.51 5.04 -13.24
CA LEU A 1 20.39 3.72 -12.58
C LEU A 1 19.28 3.88 -11.57
N HIS A 2 18.25 3.04 -11.60
CA HIS A 2 17.11 3.13 -10.69
C HIS A 2 17.09 1.94 -9.73
N SER A 3 16.55 2.15 -8.55
CA SER A 3 16.15 1.07 -7.65
C SER A 3 14.73 0.61 -8.00
N SER A 4 14.34 -0.56 -7.49
CA SER A 4 12.98 -1.09 -7.61
C SER A 4 12.53 -1.55 -6.24
N PHE A 5 11.47 -0.94 -5.72
CA PHE A 5 10.88 -1.31 -4.43
C PHE A 5 9.41 -1.67 -4.62
N THR A 6 9.03 -2.78 -4.01
CA THR A 6 7.63 -3.19 -3.89
C THR A 6 7.20 -2.89 -2.46
N TYR A 7 6.23 -1.98 -2.32
CA TYR A 7 5.64 -1.61 -1.04
C TYR A 7 4.25 -2.24 -0.91
N GLU A 8 4.14 -3.23 -0.02
CA GLU A 8 2.87 -3.85 0.32
C GLU A 8 2.32 -3.24 1.61
N CYS A 9 1.07 -2.78 1.57
CA CYS A 9 0.39 -2.23 2.74
C CYS A 9 -1.01 -2.84 2.91
N CYS A 10 -1.51 -2.82 4.14
CA CYS A 10 -2.86 -3.27 4.48
C CYS A 10 -3.55 -2.25 5.38
N VAL A 11 -4.78 -1.87 5.03
CA VAL A 11 -5.64 -1.05 5.88
C VAL A 11 -6.32 -1.95 6.90
N VAL A 12 -6.06 -1.68 8.17
CA VAL A 12 -6.69 -2.39 9.30
C VAL A 12 -7.55 -1.39 10.06
N GLY A 13 -8.82 -1.73 10.27
CA GLY A 13 -9.73 -0.91 11.07
C GLY A 13 -9.21 -0.71 12.50
N ALA A 14 -9.73 0.32 13.19
CA ALA A 14 -9.39 0.57 14.59
C ALA A 14 -9.64 -0.70 15.43
N PRO A 15 -8.70 -1.13 16.28
CA PRO A 15 -8.81 -2.38 16.99
C PRO A 15 -9.88 -2.24 18.07
N ASP A 16 -11.12 -2.62 17.77
CA ASP A 16 -12.07 -2.94 18.81
C ASP A 16 -11.68 -4.35 19.33
N ARG A 17 -10.66 -4.37 20.21
CA ARG A 17 -10.21 -5.51 21.02
C ARG A 17 -9.71 -6.76 20.27
N ILE A 18 -8.84 -6.61 19.28
CA ILE A 18 -8.24 -7.77 18.61
C ILE A 18 -6.90 -8.17 19.27
N GLY A 19 -6.93 -9.27 20.03
CA GLY A 19 -5.73 -9.93 20.53
C GLY A 19 -4.87 -10.52 19.40
N PRO A 20 -3.60 -10.86 19.66
CA PRO A 20 -2.58 -11.19 18.64
C PRO A 20 -2.89 -12.37 17.71
N LYS A 21 -4.01 -13.08 17.91
CA LYS A 21 -4.46 -14.21 17.08
C LYS A 21 -5.50 -13.84 16.01
N ALA A 22 -6.02 -12.60 15.98
CA ALA A 22 -7.03 -12.20 15.01
C ALA A 22 -6.51 -11.31 13.86
N LEU A 23 -5.19 -11.20 13.69
CA LEU A 23 -4.57 -10.72 12.44
C LEU A 23 -4.51 -11.84 11.37
N LEU A 24 -5.54 -12.69 11.31
CA LEU A 24 -5.73 -13.62 10.21
C LEU A 24 -6.52 -12.87 9.13
N PHE A 25 -5.80 -12.32 8.15
CA PHE A 25 -6.40 -11.72 6.96
C PHE A 25 -7.07 -12.84 6.16
N PRO A 26 -8.41 -12.88 6.06
CA PRO A 26 -9.07 -13.86 5.20
C PRO A 26 -8.59 -13.62 3.77
N ALA A 27 -8.24 -14.66 3.04
CA ALA A 27 -7.79 -14.59 1.65
C ALA A 27 -8.94 -14.23 0.69
N THR A 28 -9.46 -13.00 0.78
CA THR A 28 -10.52 -12.51 -0.12
C THR A 28 -10.14 -11.14 -0.67
N THR A 29 -9.84 -11.11 -1.97
CA THR A 29 -9.35 -9.99 -2.81
C THR A 29 -10.40 -8.92 -3.11
N LEU A 30 -11.29 -8.59 -2.16
CA LEU A 30 -12.28 -7.55 -2.37
C LEU A 30 -11.89 -6.33 -1.54
N LEU A 31 -11.26 -5.38 -2.21
CA LEU A 31 -11.11 -4.00 -1.74
C LEU A 31 -12.50 -3.57 -1.26
N SER A 32 -12.69 -3.45 0.05
CA SER A 32 -13.95 -2.94 0.58
C SER A 32 -14.15 -1.53 0.00
N SER A 33 -15.37 -1.18 -0.41
CA SER A 33 -15.66 0.14 -0.98
C SER A 33 -15.23 1.31 -0.09
N TYR A 34 -15.04 1.05 1.21
CA TYR A 34 -14.58 2.02 2.20
C TYR A 34 -13.08 2.35 2.11
N ASP A 35 -12.24 1.45 1.61
CA ASP A 35 -10.78 1.64 1.55
C ASP A 35 -10.34 2.32 0.25
N LEU A 36 -11.17 2.24 -0.79
CA LEU A 36 -10.87 2.81 -2.10
C LEU A 36 -10.62 4.34 -2.05
N PRO A 37 -11.42 5.17 -1.36
CA PRO A 37 -11.16 6.61 -1.25
C PRO A 37 -9.83 6.91 -0.54
N PHE A 38 -9.47 6.11 0.48
CA PHE A 38 -8.20 6.26 1.19
C PHE A 38 -7.02 5.99 0.26
N PHE A 39 -7.06 4.86 -0.46
CA PHE A 39 -6.00 4.50 -1.40
C PHE A 39 -5.88 5.49 -2.55
N GLN A 40 -7.01 5.99 -3.07
CA GLN A 40 -6.99 7.04 -4.09
C GLN A 40 -6.30 8.31 -3.57
N GLN A 41 -6.66 8.79 -2.38
CA GLN A 41 -6.02 9.96 -1.78
C GLN A 41 -4.52 9.72 -1.51
N LEU A 42 -4.14 8.52 -1.07
CA LEU A 42 -2.73 8.16 -0.86
C LEU A 42 -1.94 8.29 -2.17
N VAL A 43 -2.44 7.68 -3.23
CA VAL A 43 -1.80 7.68 -4.56
C VAL A 43 -1.70 9.10 -5.12
N ASP A 44 -2.79 9.88 -5.03
CA ASP A 44 -2.81 11.28 -5.48
C ASP A 44 -1.74 12.10 -4.75
N ASN A 45 -1.61 11.92 -3.43
CA ASN A 45 -0.59 12.61 -2.65
C ASN A 45 0.83 12.18 -2.99
N MET A 46 1.07 10.89 -3.24
CA MET A 46 2.39 10.39 -3.66
C MET A 46 2.81 11.01 -5.00
N TYR A 47 1.89 11.11 -5.96
CA TYR A 47 2.13 11.83 -7.22
C TYR A 47 2.40 13.32 -6.97
N CYS A 48 1.61 13.98 -6.12
CA CYS A 48 1.84 15.39 -5.78
C CYS A 48 3.20 15.65 -5.08
N MET A 49 3.72 14.67 -4.34
CA MET A 49 5.04 14.74 -3.72
C MET A 49 6.20 14.35 -4.65
N GLY A 50 5.89 13.90 -5.88
CA GLY A 50 6.90 13.54 -6.88
C GLY A 50 7.48 12.14 -6.71
N ALA A 51 6.77 11.22 -6.06
CA ALA A 51 7.19 9.83 -6.00
C ALA A 51 7.22 9.21 -7.41
N ASP A 52 8.31 8.53 -7.79
CA ASP A 52 8.39 7.78 -9.05
C ASP A 52 7.65 6.44 -8.88
N ILE A 53 6.35 6.45 -9.14
CA ILE A 53 5.48 5.27 -9.11
C ILE A 53 5.53 4.61 -10.48
N ASP A 54 5.90 3.32 -10.50
CA ASP A 54 5.87 2.47 -11.70
C ASP A 54 4.50 1.83 -11.91
N SER A 55 3.92 1.24 -10.85
CA SER A 55 2.61 0.60 -10.91
C SER A 55 1.94 0.46 -9.54
N ILE A 56 0.62 0.27 -9.57
CA ILE A 56 -0.21 0.06 -8.38
C ILE A 56 -1.14 -1.13 -8.66
N ALA A 57 -1.26 -2.04 -7.69
CA ALA A 57 -2.13 -3.20 -7.79
C ALA A 57 -2.83 -3.49 -6.45
N SER A 58 -4.04 -4.06 -6.51
CA SER A 58 -4.62 -4.71 -5.34
C SER A 58 -3.81 -5.95 -4.99
N ALA A 59 -3.43 -6.12 -3.72
CA ALA A 59 -2.66 -7.29 -3.30
C ALA A 59 -3.57 -8.47 -2.88
N SER A 60 -2.96 -9.54 -2.39
CA SER A 60 -3.60 -10.85 -2.18
C SER A 60 -4.74 -10.85 -1.13
N GLY A 61 -4.76 -9.87 -0.21
CA GLY A 61 -5.73 -9.80 0.89
C GLY A 61 -6.67 -8.58 0.84
N PRO A 62 -7.79 -8.61 1.58
CA PRO A 62 -8.71 -7.48 1.68
C PRO A 62 -8.03 -6.29 2.32
N GLY A 63 -8.30 -5.11 1.75
CA GLY A 63 -7.66 -3.86 2.17
C GLY A 63 -6.15 -3.83 1.92
N GLN A 64 -5.60 -4.74 1.09
CA GLN A 64 -4.19 -4.72 0.72
C GLN A 64 -3.95 -4.03 -0.62
N MET A 65 -2.87 -3.27 -0.69
CA MET A 65 -2.40 -2.63 -1.90
C MET A 65 -0.89 -2.77 -2.03
N GLU A 66 -0.46 -3.04 -3.25
CA GLU A 66 0.94 -3.06 -3.66
C GLU A 66 1.22 -1.80 -4.48
N ILE A 67 2.34 -1.14 -4.17
CA ILE A 67 2.84 0.02 -4.90
C ILE A 67 4.28 -0.29 -5.32
N ASN A 68 4.53 -0.31 -6.62
CA ASN A 68 5.87 -0.47 -7.17
C ASN A 68 6.46 0.91 -7.44
N LEU A 69 7.60 1.18 -6.81
CA LEU A 69 8.33 2.44 -6.89
C LEU A 69 9.64 2.23 -7.65
N ARG A 70 10.02 3.24 -8.42
CA ARG A 70 11.26 3.27 -9.21
C ARG A 70 12.12 4.49 -8.89
N PRO A 71 12.51 4.71 -7.62
CA PRO A 71 13.32 5.88 -7.27
C PRO A 71 14.73 5.79 -7.89
N ASP A 72 15.42 6.92 -7.90
CA ASP A 72 16.84 6.96 -8.26
C ASP A 72 17.67 6.06 -7.34
N PHE A 73 18.72 5.46 -7.90
CA PHE A 73 19.62 4.60 -7.11
C PHE A 73 20.39 5.42 -6.06
N GLY A 74 20.47 4.90 -4.82
CA GLY A 74 21.25 5.49 -3.74
C GLY A 74 20.43 5.72 -2.47
N ILE A 75 20.98 6.51 -1.54
CA ILE A 75 20.35 6.74 -0.24
C ILE A 75 19.03 7.52 -0.33
N GLY A 76 18.89 8.38 -1.35
CA GLY A 76 17.65 9.13 -1.60
C GLY A 76 16.46 8.24 -1.98
N ALA A 77 16.68 6.96 -2.27
CA ALA A 77 15.59 6.01 -2.47
C ALA A 77 14.87 5.61 -1.17
N ALA A 78 15.47 5.91 -0.01
CA ALA A 78 14.91 5.65 1.31
C ALA A 78 14.21 6.87 1.92
N ASP A 79 14.37 8.05 1.30
CA ASP A 79 13.66 9.28 1.67
C ASP A 79 12.18 9.20 1.24
#